data_AF-A0A9Q4ER50-F1
#
_entry.id   AF-A0A9Q4ER50-F1
#
_cell.length_a   1.000
_cell.length_b   1.000
_cell.length_c   1.000
_cell.angle_alpha   90.00
_cell.angle_beta   90.00
_cell.angle_gamma   90.00
#
_symmetry.space_group_name_H-M   'P 1'
#
loop_
_entity.id
_entity.type
_entity.pdbx_description
1 polymer ?
#
loop_
_entity_poly.entity_id
_entity_poly.type
_entity_poly.pdbx_seq_one_letter_code
_entity_poly.pdbx_strand_id
1 'polypeptide(L)'
;MLFSYYLDPLKTHLLNCHFRVIQFTEKTGGEIEITFTAEISEKINGITKKSETKTSTFKFPANQKGEVKHDIDFTRVRYAEQKKWIFTVKNNKDTQQSVTLGLISSTANKNPLGLDVYHDSSEFEAQLKANNLSILEKNYIAPVLPQTLVHETFDKAGYPDRFSSFTADYDETGKNYTVKDFRQDFLEEVPERTAFTIKLDIAPLNVNPIEGSTIFNLAIPNLGEFYLTKISFDYLIHNGTTSDYVRTYFDEALNVSDFYSEPIILNKGKLIIEGDGEGNLVVTYGGKTIKSVYDPTKSFTYIDFKGGVNVTKEEDQNNVNNLIPSKLDNISVTYYK
;
A
#
# COMPACT_ATOMS: atom_id res chain seq x y z
N MET A 1 -19.91 10.80 8.88
CA MET A 1 -20.19 10.13 10.17
C MET A 1 -18.93 9.49 10.68
N LEU A 2 -18.51 9.83 11.89
CA LEU A 2 -17.28 9.36 12.51
C LEU A 2 -17.60 8.63 13.81
N PHE A 3 -17.16 7.39 13.90
CA PHE A 3 -17.16 6.60 15.13
C PHE A 3 -15.73 6.62 15.70
N SER A 4 -15.55 7.26 16.85
CA SER A 4 -14.25 7.39 17.53
C SER A 4 -14.23 6.54 18.80
N TYR A 5 -13.55 5.41 18.73
CA TYR A 5 -13.37 4.50 19.86
C TYR A 5 -12.12 4.88 20.64
N TYR A 6 -12.26 5.23 21.92
CA TYR A 6 -11.11 5.60 22.75
C TYR A 6 -10.64 4.44 23.62
N LEU A 7 -9.32 4.30 23.75
CA LEU A 7 -8.64 3.19 24.42
C LEU A 7 -7.99 3.59 25.75
N ASP A 8 -7.97 4.89 26.05
CA ASP A 8 -7.53 5.46 27.31
C ASP A 8 -8.49 6.57 27.80
N PRO A 9 -8.50 6.91 29.10
CA PRO A 9 -9.41 7.90 29.66
C PRO A 9 -9.19 9.34 29.16
N LEU A 10 -7.99 9.65 28.66
CA LEU A 10 -7.62 10.97 28.15
C LEU A 10 -7.98 11.13 26.66
N LYS A 11 -8.51 10.07 26.03
CA LYS A 11 -8.87 10.00 24.60
C LYS A 11 -7.70 10.34 23.67
N THR A 12 -6.48 10.02 24.08
CA THR A 12 -5.29 10.27 23.25
C THR A 12 -5.02 9.14 22.26
N HIS A 13 -5.48 7.93 22.55
CA HIS A 13 -5.45 6.76 21.70
C HIS A 13 -6.84 6.42 21.18
N LEU A 14 -7.04 6.63 19.88
CA LEU A 14 -8.32 6.52 19.20
C LEU A 14 -8.23 5.54 18.03
N LEU A 15 -9.28 4.74 17.85
CA LEU A 15 -9.58 4.06 16.60
C LEU A 15 -10.79 4.73 15.97
N ASN A 16 -10.57 5.41 14.86
CA ASN A 16 -11.60 6.12 14.12
C ASN A 16 -12.10 5.26 12.97
N CYS A 17 -13.42 5.14 12.83
CA CYS A 17 -14.07 4.60 11.65
C CYS A 17 -14.92 5.71 11.03
N HIS A 18 -14.58 6.12 9.83
CA HIS A 18 -15.19 7.26 9.15
C HIS A 18 -15.94 6.79 7.92
N PHE A 19 -17.16 7.30 7.75
CA PHE A 19 -17.94 7.23 6.53
C PHE A 19 -18.20 8.66 6.05
N ARG A 20 -17.62 9.01 4.91
CA ARG A 20 -17.69 10.34 4.32
C ARG A 20 -18.37 10.27 2.97
N VAL A 21 -19.57 10.83 2.86
CA VAL A 21 -20.22 11.01 1.55
C VAL A 21 -19.40 12.02 0.74
N ILE A 22 -19.03 11.63 -0.48
CA ILE A 22 -18.33 12.46 -1.45
C ILE A 22 -19.34 13.07 -2.42
N GLN A 23 -20.32 12.26 -2.85
CA GLN A 23 -21.32 12.65 -3.82
C GLN A 23 -22.65 12.00 -3.50
N PHE A 24 -23.72 12.76 -3.73
CA PHE A 24 -25.09 12.32 -3.63
C PHE A 24 -25.79 12.70 -4.93
N THR A 25 -26.48 11.76 -5.58
CA THR A 25 -27.14 12.01 -6.87
C THR A 25 -28.47 11.29 -6.94
N GLU A 26 -29.54 12.05 -7.21
CA GLU A 26 -30.86 11.51 -7.51
C GLU A 26 -31.00 11.31 -9.02
N LYS A 27 -31.36 10.09 -9.44
CA LYS A 27 -31.55 9.74 -10.85
C LYS A 27 -33.02 9.79 -11.25
N THR A 28 -33.24 9.83 -12.56
CA THR A 28 -34.59 9.75 -13.15
C THR A 28 -35.30 8.47 -12.68
N GLY A 29 -36.43 8.63 -12.00
CA GLY A 29 -37.15 7.51 -11.35
C GLY A 29 -36.97 7.42 -9.83
N GLY A 30 -36.21 8.33 -9.21
CA GLY A 30 -36.08 8.46 -7.75
C GLY A 30 -35.05 7.53 -7.12
N GLU A 31 -34.24 6.81 -7.91
CA GLU A 31 -33.05 6.10 -7.39
C GLU A 31 -32.04 7.12 -6.85
N ILE A 32 -31.47 6.82 -5.68
CA ILE A 32 -30.43 7.62 -5.07
C ILE A 32 -29.10 6.88 -5.16
N GLU A 33 -28.08 7.55 -5.68
CA GLU A 33 -26.72 7.06 -5.73
C GLU A 33 -25.85 7.87 -4.77
N ILE A 34 -25.11 7.16 -3.91
CA ILE A 34 -24.23 7.76 -2.90
C ILE A 34 -22.83 7.22 -3.11
N THR A 35 -21.90 8.08 -3.51
CA THR A 35 -20.47 7.77 -3.51
C THR A 35 -19.87 8.25 -2.21
N PHE A 36 -19.12 7.38 -1.54
CA PHE A 36 -18.56 7.64 -0.22
C PHE A 36 -17.16 7.05 -0.08
N THR A 37 -16.40 7.62 0.84
CA THR A 37 -15.15 7.06 1.36
C THR A 37 -15.41 6.47 2.73
N ALA A 38 -15.10 5.19 2.90
CA ALA A 38 -14.95 4.58 4.20
C ALA A 38 -13.46 4.58 4.60
N GLU A 39 -13.16 4.85 5.86
CA GLU A 39 -11.80 4.89 6.40
C GLU A 39 -11.78 4.28 7.80
N ILE A 40 -10.72 3.55 8.14
CA ILE A 40 -10.39 3.14 9.50
C ILE A 40 -8.97 3.59 9.84
N SER A 41 -8.80 4.38 10.90
CA SER A 41 -7.50 4.94 11.27
C SER A 41 -7.22 4.80 12.76
N GLU A 42 -5.99 4.46 13.14
CA GLU A 42 -5.49 4.57 14.51
C GLU A 42 -4.78 5.91 14.72
N LYS A 43 -5.15 6.64 15.76
CA LYS A 43 -4.51 7.89 16.17
C LYS A 43 -3.96 7.77 17.58
N ILE A 44 -2.73 8.22 17.79
CA ILE A 44 -2.09 8.30 19.11
C ILE A 44 -1.55 9.71 19.30
N ASN A 45 -2.02 10.39 20.35
CA ASN A 45 -1.73 11.80 20.65
C ASN A 45 -2.04 12.72 19.44
N GLY A 46 -3.17 12.47 18.76
CA GLY A 46 -3.60 13.23 17.59
C GLY A 46 -2.89 12.88 16.27
N ILE A 47 -1.82 12.09 16.31
CA ILE A 47 -1.07 11.68 15.12
C ILE A 47 -1.65 10.37 14.58
N THR A 48 -2.04 10.37 13.30
CA THR A 48 -2.42 9.13 12.60
C THR A 48 -1.22 8.21 12.52
N LYS A 49 -1.33 7.02 13.12
CA LYS A 49 -0.30 5.98 13.10
C LYS A 49 -0.50 5.02 11.94
N LYS A 50 -1.75 4.66 11.65
CA LYS A 50 -2.11 3.74 10.57
C LYS A 50 -3.50 4.07 10.04
N SER A 51 -3.74 3.90 8.76
CA SER A 51 -5.07 4.11 8.17
C SER A 51 -5.28 3.21 6.95
N GLU A 52 -6.51 2.75 6.76
CA GLU A 52 -6.99 2.07 5.56
C GLU A 52 -8.23 2.77 5.04
N THR A 53 -8.30 2.98 3.73
CA THR A 53 -9.36 3.77 3.10
C THR A 53 -9.88 3.07 1.85
N LYS A 54 -11.20 3.11 1.63
CA LYS A 54 -11.84 2.58 0.43
C LYS A 54 -13.01 3.45 0.00
N THR A 55 -13.03 3.79 -1.28
CA THR A 55 -14.14 4.52 -1.90
C THR A 55 -15.10 3.53 -2.56
N SER A 56 -16.40 3.76 -2.43
CA SER A 56 -17.43 2.92 -3.04
C SER A 56 -18.69 3.74 -3.32
N THR A 57 -19.64 3.10 -4.00
CA THR A 57 -20.91 3.69 -4.38
C THR A 57 -22.04 2.76 -3.99
N PHE A 58 -23.02 3.27 -3.26
CA PHE A 58 -24.28 2.58 -2.98
C PHE A 58 -25.40 3.15 -3.82
N LYS A 59 -26.32 2.27 -4.20
CA LYS A 59 -27.54 2.61 -4.91
C LYS A 59 -28.74 2.21 -4.07
N PHE A 60 -29.61 3.17 -3.83
CA PHE A 60 -30.83 3.00 -3.07
C PHE A 60 -32.02 3.09 -4.01
N PRO A 61 -32.95 2.12 -3.96
CA PRO A 61 -34.18 2.22 -4.74
C PRO A 61 -35.00 3.43 -4.28
N ALA A 62 -35.89 3.89 -5.15
CA ALA A 62 -36.81 4.98 -4.82
C ALA A 62 -37.59 4.69 -3.54
N ASN A 63 -37.74 5.70 -2.69
CA ASN A 63 -38.45 5.58 -1.42
C ASN A 63 -39.87 5.04 -1.65
N GLN A 64 -40.21 3.96 -0.93
CA GLN A 64 -41.58 3.48 -0.90
C GLN A 64 -42.46 4.45 -0.10
N LYS A 65 -43.77 4.46 -0.39
CA LYS A 65 -44.71 5.39 0.22
C LYS A 65 -44.71 5.22 1.75
N GLY A 66 -44.16 6.20 2.47
CA GLY A 66 -44.02 6.19 3.94
C GLY A 66 -42.59 5.99 4.46
N GLU A 67 -41.63 5.66 3.59
CA GLU A 67 -40.20 5.66 3.93
C GLU A 67 -39.61 7.07 3.74
N VAL A 68 -38.94 7.56 4.79
CA VAL A 68 -38.34 8.91 4.80
C VAL A 68 -36.81 8.86 4.76
N LYS A 69 -36.21 7.70 5.07
CA LYS A 69 -34.76 7.50 5.17
C LYS A 69 -34.32 6.15 4.60
N HIS A 70 -33.14 6.13 4.01
CA HIS A 70 -32.36 4.93 3.71
C HIS A 70 -31.46 4.62 4.90
N ASP A 71 -31.34 3.35 5.32
CA ASP A 71 -30.42 3.03 6.41
C ASP A 71 -29.09 2.49 5.85
N ILE A 72 -28.02 2.94 6.46
CA ILE A 72 -26.68 2.39 6.29
C ILE A 72 -26.33 1.71 7.60
N ASP A 73 -26.11 0.41 7.53
CA ASP A 73 -25.72 -0.36 8.69
C ASP A 73 -24.20 -0.31 8.84
N PHE A 74 -23.76 0.09 10.03
CA PHE A 74 -22.38 0.10 10.43
C PHE A 74 -22.17 -1.04 11.41
N THR A 75 -21.28 -1.96 11.06
CA THR A 75 -20.88 -3.05 11.94
C THR A 75 -19.41 -2.90 12.24
N ARG A 76 -19.06 -3.16 13.49
CA ARG A 76 -17.68 -3.20 13.93
C ARG A 76 -17.41 -4.47 14.71
N VAL A 77 -16.41 -5.22 14.27
CA VAL A 77 -15.99 -6.46 14.93
C VAL A 77 -14.53 -6.37 15.28
N ARG A 78 -14.19 -6.77 16.50
CA ARG A 78 -12.81 -6.93 16.94
C ARG A 78 -12.51 -8.43 16.97
N TYR A 79 -11.33 -8.81 16.52
CA TYR A 79 -10.76 -10.13 16.73
C TYR A 79 -9.52 -9.97 17.57
N ALA A 80 -9.68 -10.11 18.89
CA ALA A 80 -8.62 -9.87 19.86
C ALA A 80 -7.36 -10.70 19.57
N GLU A 81 -7.54 -12.01 19.32
CA GLU A 81 -6.45 -12.96 19.03
C GLU A 81 -5.65 -12.57 17.77
N GLN A 82 -6.31 -11.94 16.79
CA GLN A 82 -5.68 -11.51 15.54
C GLN A 82 -5.25 -10.04 15.56
N LYS A 83 -5.51 -9.33 16.67
CA LYS A 83 -5.30 -7.86 16.81
C LYS A 83 -5.98 -7.05 15.69
N LYS A 84 -7.11 -7.57 15.18
CA LYS A 84 -7.79 -7.09 13.99
C LYS A 84 -9.07 -6.36 14.35
N TRP A 85 -9.29 -5.20 13.76
CA TRP A 85 -10.54 -4.46 13.78
C TRP A 85 -11.13 -4.45 12.39
N ILE A 86 -12.41 -4.73 12.29
CA ILE A 86 -13.13 -4.73 11.03
C ILE A 86 -14.28 -3.76 11.15
N PHE A 87 -14.36 -2.87 10.17
CA PHE A 87 -15.43 -1.93 9.98
C PHE A 87 -16.13 -2.28 8.67
N THR A 88 -17.43 -2.56 8.75
CA THR A 88 -18.25 -2.82 7.56
C THR A 88 -19.39 -1.83 7.49
N VAL A 89 -19.47 -1.17 6.35
CA VAL A 89 -20.57 -0.29 5.94
C VAL A 89 -21.44 -1.08 4.99
N LYS A 90 -22.74 -1.15 5.24
CA LYS A 90 -23.66 -1.97 4.45
C LYS A 90 -24.91 -1.18 4.07
N ASN A 91 -25.32 -1.31 2.82
CA ASN A 91 -26.62 -0.84 2.37
C ASN A 91 -27.70 -1.78 2.92
N ASN A 92 -28.63 -1.26 3.72
CA ASN A 92 -29.69 -2.08 4.32
C ASN A 92 -30.74 -2.56 3.30
N LYS A 93 -30.88 -1.86 2.17
CA LYS A 93 -31.82 -2.19 1.08
C LYS A 93 -31.22 -3.18 0.08
N ASP A 94 -29.90 -3.22 -0.04
CA ASP A 94 -29.18 -4.18 -0.86
C ASP A 94 -27.96 -4.72 -0.10
N THR A 95 -28.15 -5.87 0.53
CA THR A 95 -27.11 -6.48 1.35
C THR A 95 -25.87 -6.94 0.58
N GLN A 96 -25.93 -7.01 -0.75
CA GLN A 96 -24.77 -7.28 -1.60
C GLN A 96 -23.85 -6.06 -1.73
N GLN A 97 -24.38 -4.85 -1.49
CA GLN A 97 -23.61 -3.62 -1.45
C GLN A 97 -23.06 -3.42 -0.03
N SER A 98 -21.80 -3.84 0.14
CA SER A 98 -21.07 -3.67 1.39
C SER A 98 -19.63 -3.26 1.14
N VAL A 99 -19.09 -2.48 2.06
CA VAL A 99 -17.69 -2.10 2.11
C VAL A 99 -17.12 -2.56 3.43
N THR A 100 -16.22 -3.52 3.38
CA THR A 100 -15.45 -3.97 4.53
C THR A 100 -14.03 -3.41 4.46
N LEU A 101 -13.61 -2.80 5.56
CA LEU A 101 -12.27 -2.32 5.84
C LEU A 101 -11.80 -2.92 7.15
N GLY A 102 -10.51 -2.93 7.39
CA GLY A 102 -10.04 -3.21 8.73
C GLY A 102 -8.60 -2.86 8.96
N LEU A 103 -8.23 -2.88 10.24
CA LEU A 103 -6.96 -2.42 10.73
C LEU A 103 -6.39 -3.47 11.68
N ILE A 104 -5.17 -3.91 11.42
CA ILE A 104 -4.39 -4.73 12.33
C ILE A 104 -3.51 -3.79 13.13
N SER A 105 -3.67 -3.80 14.45
CA SER A 105 -2.97 -2.86 15.33
C SER A 105 -2.49 -3.56 16.60
N SER A 106 -1.18 -3.48 16.85
CA SER A 106 -0.56 -4.01 18.06
C SER A 106 -0.89 -3.20 19.31
N THR A 107 -1.21 -1.91 19.14
CA THR A 107 -1.49 -0.96 20.21
C THR A 107 -2.98 -0.83 20.47
N ALA A 108 -3.83 -0.79 19.45
CA ALA A 108 -5.29 -0.79 19.61
C ALA A 108 -5.85 -2.19 19.94
N ASN A 109 -5.18 -2.95 20.79
CA ASN A 109 -5.47 -4.37 21.00
C ASN A 109 -6.33 -4.65 22.24
N LYS A 110 -7.04 -3.66 22.80
CA LYS A 110 -7.91 -3.79 23.97
C LYS A 110 -9.36 -3.46 23.63
N ASN A 111 -10.29 -3.79 24.53
CA ASN A 111 -11.66 -3.30 24.38
C ASN A 111 -11.67 -1.77 24.52
N PRO A 112 -12.48 -1.06 23.71
CA PRO A 112 -12.61 0.38 23.85
C PRO A 112 -13.23 0.71 25.21
N LEU A 113 -12.75 1.77 25.85
CA LEU A 113 -13.35 2.28 27.08
C LEU A 113 -14.69 2.97 26.81
N GLY A 114 -14.86 3.47 25.59
CA GLY A 114 -16.13 3.93 25.07
C GLY A 114 -16.03 4.39 23.61
N LEU A 115 -17.09 5.05 23.17
CA LEU A 115 -17.30 5.48 21.79
C LEU A 115 -17.92 6.87 21.78
N ASP A 116 -17.35 7.78 21.00
CA ASP A 116 -18.00 9.02 20.60
C ASP A 116 -18.46 8.90 19.13
N VAL A 117 -19.68 9.36 18.82
CA VAL A 117 -20.21 9.35 17.46
C VAL A 117 -20.49 10.77 17.01
N TYR A 118 -19.88 11.17 15.90
CA TYR A 118 -20.00 12.51 15.32
C TYR A 118 -20.69 12.45 13.96
N HIS A 119 -21.62 13.39 13.74
CA HIS A 119 -22.36 13.58 12.51
C HIS A 119 -22.03 14.97 11.97
N ASP A 120 -21.14 15.04 10.96
CA ASP A 120 -20.60 16.31 10.48
C ASP A 120 -21.50 17.02 9.44
N SER A 121 -22.62 16.45 9.02
CA SER A 121 -23.49 17.10 8.03
C SER A 121 -24.96 16.83 8.27
N SER A 122 -25.70 17.91 8.54
CA SER A 122 -27.17 17.94 8.56
C SER A 122 -27.79 17.76 7.18
N GLU A 123 -27.01 17.96 6.11
CA GLU A 123 -27.48 17.83 4.71
C GLU A 123 -27.96 16.41 4.41
N PHE A 124 -27.37 15.41 5.07
CA PHE A 124 -27.70 13.99 4.86
C PHE A 124 -28.47 13.35 6.03
N GLU A 125 -28.57 14.02 7.18
CA GLU A 125 -29.32 13.52 8.36
C GLU A 125 -30.80 13.27 8.08
N ALA A 126 -31.37 13.98 7.10
CA ALA A 126 -32.76 13.82 6.70
C ALA A 126 -33.03 12.51 5.94
N GLN A 127 -32.04 11.93 5.27
CA GLN A 127 -32.21 10.78 4.37
C GLN A 127 -31.36 9.55 4.70
N LEU A 128 -30.34 9.66 5.56
CA LEU A 128 -29.51 8.54 5.99
C LEU A 128 -29.67 8.28 7.48
N LYS A 129 -29.95 7.03 7.86
CA LYS A 129 -29.91 6.57 9.24
C LYS A 129 -28.78 5.57 9.43
N ALA A 130 -27.98 5.73 10.47
CA ALA A 130 -26.92 4.79 10.82
C ALA A 130 -27.34 3.89 11.96
N ASN A 131 -27.30 2.58 11.75
CA ASN A 131 -27.44 1.61 12.84
C ASN A 131 -26.06 1.08 13.20
N ASN A 132 -25.66 1.19 14.47
CA ASN A 132 -24.45 0.54 14.98
C ASN A 132 -24.82 -0.85 15.50
N LEU A 133 -24.45 -1.89 14.75
CA LEU A 133 -24.82 -3.27 15.04
C LEU A 133 -23.64 -4.03 15.67
N SER A 134 -23.92 -4.73 16.77
CA SER A 134 -22.97 -5.64 17.41
C SER A 134 -22.98 -7.00 16.73
N ILE A 135 -21.81 -7.51 16.34
CA ILE A 135 -21.64 -8.90 15.87
C ILE A 135 -20.91 -9.69 16.96
N LEU A 136 -21.43 -10.87 17.29
CA LEU A 136 -20.77 -11.81 18.20
C LEU A 136 -19.60 -12.50 17.48
N GLU A 137 -18.40 -12.42 18.05
CA GLU A 137 -17.15 -12.93 17.45
C GLU A 137 -17.23 -14.42 17.06
N LYS A 138 -17.98 -15.24 17.83
CA LYS A 138 -18.08 -16.69 17.64
C LYS A 138 -18.66 -17.13 16.28
N ASN A 139 -19.46 -16.28 15.63
CA ASN A 139 -20.15 -16.61 14.38
C ASN A 139 -19.59 -15.88 13.16
N TYR A 140 -18.56 -15.04 13.35
CA TYR A 140 -18.01 -14.23 12.29
C TYR A 140 -16.67 -14.84 11.85
N ILE A 141 -16.52 -15.12 10.55
CA ILE A 141 -15.24 -15.54 9.96
C ILE A 141 -14.53 -14.27 9.54
N ALA A 142 -13.37 -13.99 10.14
CA ALA A 142 -12.62 -12.78 9.85
C ALA A 142 -12.16 -12.81 8.38
N PRO A 143 -12.47 -11.80 7.57
CA PRO A 143 -11.94 -11.71 6.21
C PRO A 143 -10.43 -11.48 6.26
N VAL A 144 -9.75 -11.85 5.18
CA VAL A 144 -8.38 -11.41 4.89
C VAL A 144 -8.45 -9.93 4.51
N LEU A 145 -7.66 -9.10 5.19
CA LEU A 145 -7.63 -7.66 4.99
C LEU A 145 -6.27 -7.24 4.43
N PRO A 146 -6.24 -6.32 3.44
CA PRO A 146 -5.00 -5.65 3.06
C PRO A 146 -4.56 -4.71 4.19
N GLN A 147 -3.27 -4.62 4.43
CA GLN A 147 -2.63 -3.70 5.36
C GLN A 147 -1.49 -2.99 4.65
N THR A 148 -1.69 -1.70 4.40
CA THR A 148 -0.79 -0.81 3.69
C THR A 148 0.31 -0.34 4.64
N LEU A 149 1.55 -0.63 4.26
CA LEU A 149 2.76 -0.25 5.01
C LEU A 149 3.42 1.00 4.46
N VAL A 150 3.31 1.20 3.15
CA VAL A 150 3.84 2.34 2.39
C VAL A 150 2.87 2.61 1.24
N HIS A 151 2.56 3.88 1.00
CA HIS A 151 1.80 4.31 -0.17
C HIS A 151 2.20 5.73 -0.56
N GLU A 152 3.25 5.82 -1.38
CA GLU A 152 3.83 7.10 -1.81
C GLU A 152 3.70 7.25 -3.32
N THR A 153 3.15 8.38 -3.75
CA THR A 153 2.94 8.74 -5.17
C THR A 153 3.79 9.94 -5.60
N PHE A 154 4.74 10.39 -4.75
CA PHE A 154 5.68 11.51 -4.94
C PHE A 154 5.08 12.77 -5.61
N ASP A 155 3.78 13.02 -5.45
CA ASP A 155 3.04 14.11 -6.12
C ASP A 155 3.46 15.52 -5.70
N LYS A 156 4.30 15.64 -4.67
CA LYS A 156 4.72 16.88 -4.04
C LYS A 156 6.21 16.84 -3.72
N ALA A 157 6.84 18.01 -3.75
CA ALA A 157 8.20 18.18 -3.29
C ALA A 157 8.30 17.89 -1.77
N GLY A 158 9.35 17.14 -1.40
CA GLY A 158 9.68 16.77 -0.03
C GLY A 158 9.67 15.26 0.16
N TYR A 159 10.60 14.75 0.96
CA TYR A 159 10.64 13.32 1.24
C TYR A 159 9.38 12.90 1.99
N PRO A 160 8.70 11.83 1.53
CA PRO A 160 7.59 11.28 2.28
C PRO A 160 8.07 10.64 3.59
N ASP A 161 7.11 10.29 4.43
CA ASP A 161 7.41 9.68 5.73
C ASP A 161 8.28 8.43 5.53
N ARG A 162 9.36 8.34 6.33
CA ARG A 162 10.28 7.19 6.37
C ARG A 162 11.04 6.92 5.06
N PHE A 163 10.98 7.84 4.11
CA PHE A 163 11.85 7.84 2.94
C PHE A 163 13.14 8.61 3.22
N SER A 164 14.26 8.07 2.77
CA SER A 164 15.56 8.74 2.86
C SER A 164 16.40 8.48 1.62
N SER A 165 17.14 9.49 1.19
CA SER A 165 18.06 9.41 0.05
C SER A 165 19.11 10.52 0.18
N PHE A 166 20.34 10.23 -0.24
CA PHE A 166 21.41 11.22 -0.35
C PHE A 166 21.45 11.92 -1.70
N THR A 167 20.73 11.40 -2.70
CA THR A 167 20.86 11.81 -4.11
C THR A 167 19.55 12.18 -4.78
N ALA A 168 18.42 12.01 -4.10
CA ALA A 168 17.11 12.26 -4.69
C ALA A 168 16.93 13.74 -5.07
N ASP A 169 16.65 13.97 -6.34
CA ASP A 169 16.33 15.28 -6.90
C ASP A 169 14.89 15.27 -7.44
N TYR A 170 14.07 16.22 -7.00
CA TYR A 170 12.65 16.25 -7.33
C TYR A 170 12.40 16.93 -8.68
N ASP A 171 11.67 16.25 -9.56
CA ASP A 171 11.24 16.77 -10.84
C ASP A 171 9.79 17.25 -10.76
N GLU A 172 9.59 18.57 -10.76
CA GLU A 172 8.25 19.17 -10.69
C GLU A 172 7.39 18.87 -11.92
N THR A 173 7.99 18.68 -13.09
CA THR A 173 7.26 18.42 -14.34
C THR A 173 6.74 16.99 -14.35
N GLY A 174 7.62 16.05 -13.96
CA GLY A 174 7.29 14.63 -13.91
C GLY A 174 6.60 14.17 -12.63
N LYS A 175 6.61 14.98 -11.56
CA LYS A 175 6.18 14.62 -10.20
C LYS A 175 6.82 13.32 -9.70
N ASN A 176 8.11 13.20 -9.97
CA ASN A 176 8.90 12.02 -9.61
C ASN A 176 10.27 12.44 -9.10
N TYR A 177 11.00 11.49 -8.54
CA TYR A 177 12.38 11.71 -8.12
C TYR A 177 13.36 11.10 -9.11
N THR A 178 14.46 11.81 -9.37
CA THR A 178 15.67 11.20 -9.90
C THR A 178 16.52 10.74 -8.72
N VAL A 179 16.70 9.44 -8.57
CA VAL A 179 17.41 8.82 -7.43
C VAL A 179 18.59 8.00 -7.91
N LYS A 180 19.67 7.97 -7.12
CA LYS A 180 20.78 7.01 -7.28
C LYS A 180 20.83 6.01 -6.12
N ASP A 181 20.26 6.39 -5.00
CA ASP A 181 20.04 5.58 -3.82
C ASP A 181 18.72 6.00 -3.17
N PHE A 182 18.08 5.07 -2.47
CA PHE A 182 17.10 5.41 -1.45
C PHE A 182 16.92 4.26 -0.47
N ARG A 183 16.37 4.60 0.69
CA ARG A 183 15.81 3.65 1.65
C ARG A 183 14.38 4.07 1.99
N GLN A 184 13.46 3.11 1.92
CA GLN A 184 12.10 3.27 2.39
C GLN A 184 11.86 2.33 3.57
N ASP A 185 11.80 2.87 4.78
CA ASP A 185 11.36 2.12 5.95
C ASP A 185 9.83 1.99 5.96
N PHE A 186 9.35 0.81 6.34
CA PHE A 186 7.92 0.54 6.46
C PHE A 186 7.39 1.08 7.79
N LEU A 187 6.07 1.27 7.87
CA LEU A 187 5.41 1.64 9.11
C LEU A 187 5.58 0.57 10.20
N GLU A 188 5.48 -0.69 9.81
CA GLU A 188 5.72 -1.91 10.60
C GLU A 188 6.29 -3.01 9.69
N GLU A 189 6.73 -4.12 10.26
CA GLU A 189 7.22 -5.24 9.47
C GLU A 189 6.12 -5.93 8.66
N VAL A 190 6.46 -6.45 7.47
CA VAL A 190 5.65 -7.50 6.83
C VAL A 190 5.80 -8.76 7.69
N PRO A 191 4.72 -9.30 8.28
CA PRO A 191 4.82 -10.44 9.18
C PRO A 191 5.18 -11.74 8.45
N GLU A 192 5.75 -12.69 9.20
CA GLU A 192 5.94 -14.07 8.75
C GLU A 192 4.62 -14.68 8.26
N ARG A 193 4.70 -15.56 7.26
CA ARG A 193 3.59 -16.36 6.74
C ARG A 193 2.35 -15.54 6.33
N THR A 194 2.59 -14.35 5.78
CA THR A 194 1.54 -13.53 5.18
C THR A 194 1.85 -13.29 3.71
N ALA A 195 0.80 -13.28 2.90
CA ALA A 195 0.91 -12.83 1.53
C ALA A 195 1.21 -11.33 1.51
N PHE A 196 1.97 -10.88 0.52
CA PHE A 196 2.33 -9.46 0.37
C PHE A 196 2.51 -9.08 -1.09
N THR A 197 2.40 -7.78 -1.35
CA THR A 197 2.68 -7.16 -2.64
C THR A 197 3.51 -5.90 -2.42
N ILE A 198 4.61 -5.80 -3.15
CA ILE A 198 5.47 -4.62 -3.21
C ILE A 198 5.45 -4.14 -4.65
N LYS A 199 5.13 -2.86 -4.86
CA LYS A 199 5.09 -2.20 -6.17
C LYS A 199 6.00 -0.99 -6.13
N LEU A 200 6.87 -0.88 -7.13
CA LEU A 200 7.74 0.27 -7.33
C LEU A 200 7.76 0.62 -8.81
N ASP A 201 7.45 1.87 -9.12
CA ASP A 201 7.65 2.39 -10.47
C ASP A 201 9.02 3.04 -10.52
N ILE A 202 9.99 2.29 -11.06
CA ILE A 202 11.40 2.66 -11.12
C ILE A 202 11.98 2.40 -12.51
N ALA A 203 12.56 3.43 -13.12
CA ALA A 203 13.09 3.37 -14.48
C ALA A 203 14.53 3.87 -14.56
N PRO A 204 15.50 3.05 -15.02
CA PRO A 204 16.89 3.49 -15.14
C PRO A 204 17.03 4.56 -16.23
N LEU A 205 17.84 5.59 -15.97
CA LEU A 205 18.19 6.63 -16.94
C LEU A 205 19.45 6.30 -17.75
N ASN A 206 20.15 5.21 -17.40
CA ASN A 206 21.21 4.63 -18.20
C ASN A 206 21.16 3.10 -18.06
N VAL A 207 21.24 2.38 -19.17
CA VAL A 207 21.26 0.91 -19.23
C VAL A 207 22.61 0.35 -19.67
N ASN A 208 23.60 1.22 -19.88
CA ASN A 208 24.96 0.87 -20.29
C ASN A 208 25.98 1.30 -19.21
N PRO A 209 26.10 0.56 -18.09
CA PRO A 209 27.16 0.80 -17.11
C PRO A 209 28.55 0.85 -17.73
N ILE A 210 29.39 1.75 -17.23
CA ILE A 210 30.81 1.85 -17.61
C ILE A 210 31.61 0.63 -17.14
N GLU A 211 31.35 0.13 -15.92
CA GLU A 211 31.99 -1.07 -15.36
C GLU A 211 30.93 -2.10 -14.95
N GLY A 212 31.20 -3.39 -15.18
CA GLY A 212 30.28 -4.48 -14.86
C GLY A 212 29.01 -4.51 -15.72
N SER A 213 28.01 -5.26 -15.23
CA SER A 213 26.73 -5.44 -15.92
C SER A 213 25.54 -4.86 -15.16
N THR A 214 25.69 -4.56 -13.87
CA THR A 214 24.58 -4.14 -12.99
C THR A 214 24.17 -2.71 -13.27
N ILE A 215 22.89 -2.51 -13.59
CA ILE A 215 22.26 -1.21 -13.77
C ILE A 215 21.74 -0.69 -12.43
N PHE A 216 21.10 -1.55 -11.64
CA PHE A 216 20.78 -1.27 -10.23
C PHE A 216 20.59 -2.56 -9.42
N ASN A 217 20.59 -2.42 -8.10
CA ASN A 217 20.20 -3.43 -7.12
C ASN A 217 19.09 -2.86 -6.22
N LEU A 218 18.09 -3.70 -5.95
CA LEU A 218 17.08 -3.47 -4.92
C LEU A 218 17.17 -4.61 -3.90
N ALA A 219 17.53 -4.27 -2.66
CA ALA A 219 17.69 -5.22 -1.57
C ALA A 219 16.53 -5.09 -0.57
N ILE A 220 15.94 -6.23 -0.22
CA ILE A 220 14.91 -6.34 0.81
C ILE A 220 15.43 -7.36 1.83
N PRO A 221 15.80 -6.92 3.05
CA PRO A 221 16.34 -7.82 4.07
C PRO A 221 15.42 -9.02 4.28
N ASN A 222 16.02 -10.18 4.51
CA ASN A 222 15.31 -11.45 4.71
C ASN A 222 14.44 -11.97 3.54
N LEU A 223 14.21 -11.17 2.49
CA LEU A 223 13.53 -11.60 1.26
C LEU A 223 14.54 -11.93 0.15
N GLY A 224 15.51 -11.02 -0.08
CA GLY A 224 16.55 -11.20 -1.08
C GLY A 224 16.90 -9.91 -1.83
N GLU A 225 17.59 -10.07 -2.94
CA GLU A 225 18.14 -8.99 -3.75
C GLU A 225 17.70 -9.15 -5.21
N PHE A 226 17.34 -8.02 -5.84
CA PHE A 226 16.83 -7.96 -7.20
C PHE A 226 17.75 -7.08 -8.03
N TYR A 227 18.31 -7.63 -9.09
CA TYR A 227 19.28 -6.97 -9.92
C TYR A 227 18.74 -6.76 -11.32
N LEU A 228 18.76 -5.53 -11.80
CA LEU A 228 18.68 -5.27 -13.24
C LEU A 228 20.11 -5.24 -13.77
N THR A 229 20.40 -6.08 -14.77
CA THR A 229 21.66 -6.06 -15.51
C THR A 229 21.42 -5.70 -16.97
N LYS A 230 22.50 -5.42 -17.71
CA LYS A 230 22.46 -5.17 -19.17
C LYS A 230 21.73 -6.26 -19.94
N ILE A 231 21.77 -7.51 -19.47
CA ILE A 231 21.33 -8.69 -20.23
C ILE A 231 20.27 -9.53 -19.50
N SER A 232 20.01 -9.26 -18.22
CA SER A 232 19.08 -10.06 -17.42
C SER A 232 18.43 -9.26 -16.29
N PHE A 233 17.31 -9.79 -15.82
CA PHE A 233 16.77 -9.47 -14.51
C PHE A 233 16.97 -10.69 -13.60
N ASP A 234 17.61 -10.48 -12.46
CA ASP A 234 18.05 -11.55 -11.57
C ASP A 234 17.46 -11.39 -10.17
N TYR A 235 17.15 -12.51 -9.53
CA TYR A 235 16.78 -12.59 -8.12
C TYR A 235 17.77 -13.50 -7.37
N LEU A 236 18.25 -13.03 -6.22
CA LEU A 236 19.02 -13.82 -5.26
C LEU A 236 18.23 -13.90 -3.95
N ILE A 237 17.90 -15.10 -3.51
CA ILE A 237 17.24 -15.32 -2.21
C ILE A 237 18.15 -14.87 -1.06
N HIS A 238 17.56 -14.41 0.05
CA HIS A 238 18.30 -14.05 1.25
C HIS A 238 19.24 -15.19 1.73
N ASN A 239 20.48 -14.84 2.10
CA ASN A 239 21.57 -15.77 2.41
C ASN A 239 21.94 -16.76 1.29
N GLY A 240 21.41 -16.57 0.09
CA GLY A 240 21.81 -17.28 -1.10
C GLY A 240 23.24 -16.93 -1.49
N THR A 241 23.85 -17.83 -2.24
CA THR A 241 25.17 -17.68 -2.84
C THR A 241 25.05 -17.42 -4.34
N THR A 242 26.17 -17.22 -5.03
CA THR A 242 26.16 -16.95 -6.47
C THR A 242 25.61 -18.10 -7.32
N SER A 243 25.49 -19.32 -6.79
CA SER A 243 24.81 -20.43 -7.47
C SER A 243 23.27 -20.37 -7.36
N ASP A 244 22.73 -19.56 -6.46
CA ASP A 244 21.30 -19.52 -6.14
C ASP A 244 20.54 -18.42 -6.91
N TYR A 245 21.22 -17.74 -7.83
CA TYR A 245 20.57 -16.74 -8.70
C TYR A 245 19.55 -17.40 -9.62
N VAL A 246 18.32 -16.88 -9.59
CA VAL A 246 17.31 -17.15 -10.62
C VAL A 246 17.34 -15.98 -11.60
N ARG A 247 17.66 -16.28 -12.87
CA ARG A 247 17.93 -15.26 -13.89
C ARG A 247 16.98 -15.41 -15.07
N THR A 248 16.44 -14.27 -15.53
CA THR A 248 15.69 -14.21 -16.78
C THR A 248 16.38 -13.26 -17.74
N TYR A 249 16.86 -13.79 -18.87
CA TYR A 249 17.59 -13.02 -19.87
C TYR A 249 16.66 -12.21 -20.79
N PHE A 250 17.13 -11.05 -21.23
CA PHE A 250 16.50 -10.26 -22.29
C PHE A 250 16.91 -10.80 -23.65
N ASP A 251 15.95 -10.87 -24.57
CA ASP A 251 16.17 -11.36 -25.93
C ASP A 251 16.82 -10.27 -26.81
N GLU A 252 16.69 -9.01 -26.38
CA GLU A 252 17.21 -7.82 -27.05
C GLU A 252 17.96 -6.93 -26.05
N ALA A 253 18.83 -6.06 -26.56
CA ALA A 253 19.50 -5.07 -25.75
C ALA A 253 18.49 -4.08 -25.15
N LEU A 254 18.62 -3.80 -23.86
CA LEU A 254 17.79 -2.82 -23.18
C LEU A 254 18.03 -1.41 -23.73
N ASN A 255 16.95 -0.62 -23.81
CA ASN A 255 17.01 0.82 -24.06
C ASN A 255 16.34 1.57 -22.91
N VAL A 256 16.78 2.80 -22.62
CA VAL A 256 16.13 3.64 -21.60
C VAL A 256 14.65 3.89 -21.95
N SER A 257 14.36 4.06 -23.24
CA SER A 257 13.00 4.26 -23.78
C SER A 257 12.05 3.07 -23.58
N ASP A 258 12.56 1.90 -23.18
CA ASP A 258 11.73 0.77 -22.78
C ASP A 258 11.05 1.01 -21.43
N PHE A 259 11.72 1.75 -20.54
CA PHE A 259 11.33 1.96 -19.15
C PHE A 259 10.73 3.34 -18.92
N TYR A 260 11.19 4.35 -19.66
CA TYR A 260 10.84 5.74 -19.42
C TYR A 260 10.65 6.51 -20.73
N SER A 261 9.51 7.20 -20.83
CA SER A 261 9.22 8.18 -21.87
C SER A 261 8.72 9.43 -21.16
N GLU A 262 9.61 10.39 -20.93
CA GLU A 262 9.35 11.59 -20.13
C GLU A 262 7.97 12.22 -20.43
N PRO A 263 7.13 12.46 -19.40
CA PRO A 263 7.35 12.26 -17.96
C PRO A 263 6.97 10.87 -17.41
N ILE A 264 6.63 9.90 -18.26
CA ILE A 264 5.90 8.69 -17.88
C ILE A 264 6.83 7.48 -17.71
N ILE A 265 6.70 6.77 -16.59
CA ILE A 265 7.26 5.42 -16.43
C ILE A 265 6.39 4.39 -17.16
N LEU A 266 7.01 3.66 -18.08
CA LEU A 266 6.37 2.64 -18.92
C LEU A 266 6.29 1.30 -18.19
N ASN A 267 5.52 0.36 -18.74
CA ASN A 267 5.25 -0.93 -18.09
C ASN A 267 6.52 -1.74 -17.72
N LYS A 268 7.62 -1.63 -18.48
CA LYS A 268 8.88 -2.31 -18.13
C LYS A 268 9.56 -1.70 -16.89
N GLY A 269 9.26 -0.44 -16.56
CA GLY A 269 9.70 0.24 -15.33
C GLY A 269 8.80 -0.01 -14.12
N LYS A 270 7.77 -0.85 -14.22
CA LYS A 270 6.88 -1.17 -13.10
C LYS A 270 7.30 -2.49 -12.47
N LEU A 271 7.99 -2.41 -11.33
CA LEU A 271 8.40 -3.57 -10.53
C LEU A 271 7.25 -4.02 -9.65
N ILE A 272 6.91 -5.30 -9.72
CA ILE A 272 5.92 -5.95 -8.86
C ILE A 272 6.57 -7.19 -8.25
N ILE A 273 6.58 -7.29 -6.92
CA ILE A 273 7.03 -8.44 -6.14
C ILE A 273 5.85 -8.94 -5.33
N GLU A 274 5.47 -10.20 -5.51
CA GLU A 274 4.33 -10.84 -4.85
C GLU A 274 4.79 -12.12 -4.15
N GLY A 275 4.60 -12.17 -2.83
CA GLY A 275 4.78 -13.39 -2.02
C GLY A 275 3.42 -13.92 -1.57
N ASP A 276 3.25 -15.24 -1.57
CA ASP A 276 1.98 -15.88 -1.25
C ASP A 276 1.77 -16.19 0.25
N GLY A 277 2.80 -15.97 1.08
CA GLY A 277 2.78 -16.34 2.51
C GLY A 277 3.16 -17.80 2.78
N GLU A 278 3.30 -18.63 1.75
CA GLU A 278 3.63 -20.06 1.85
C GLU A 278 5.05 -20.36 1.33
N GLY A 279 5.72 -19.37 0.76
CA GLY A 279 7.12 -19.44 0.33
C GLY A 279 7.31 -19.33 -1.18
N ASN A 280 6.26 -19.09 -1.97
CA ASN A 280 6.39 -18.83 -3.40
C ASN A 280 6.47 -17.32 -3.67
N LEU A 281 7.36 -16.95 -4.59
CA LEU A 281 7.62 -15.56 -4.98
C LEU A 281 7.42 -15.40 -6.49
N VAL A 282 6.67 -14.38 -6.90
CA VAL A 282 6.55 -13.95 -8.29
C VAL A 282 7.03 -12.52 -8.40
N VAL A 283 8.00 -12.27 -9.27
CA VAL A 283 8.54 -10.93 -9.50
C VAL A 283 8.50 -10.58 -10.96
N THR A 284 7.97 -9.42 -11.30
CA THR A 284 7.88 -8.93 -12.68
C THR A 284 8.55 -7.57 -12.80
N TYR A 285 9.48 -7.45 -13.75
CA TYR A 285 10.18 -6.21 -14.10
C TYR A 285 10.86 -6.32 -15.47
N GLY A 286 11.04 -5.22 -16.18
CA GLY A 286 11.73 -5.23 -17.48
C GLY A 286 11.00 -6.05 -18.57
N GLY A 287 9.70 -6.34 -18.39
CA GLY A 287 8.94 -7.24 -19.26
C GLY A 287 9.27 -8.73 -19.05
N LYS A 288 9.97 -9.08 -17.98
CA LYS A 288 10.31 -10.45 -17.59
C LYS A 288 9.65 -10.78 -16.25
N THR A 289 9.38 -12.07 -16.04
CA THR A 289 8.84 -12.59 -14.79
C THR A 289 9.75 -13.69 -14.26
N ILE A 290 10.10 -13.61 -12.99
CA ILE A 290 10.76 -14.65 -12.20
C ILE A 290 9.69 -15.31 -11.33
N LYS A 291 9.67 -16.65 -11.31
CA LYS A 291 8.93 -17.45 -10.34
C LYS A 291 9.95 -18.22 -9.52
N SER A 292 9.98 -17.99 -8.22
CA SER A 292 10.99 -18.54 -7.32
C SER A 292 10.38 -18.83 -5.94
N VAL A 293 11.24 -19.09 -4.97
CA VAL A 293 10.87 -19.26 -3.56
C VAL A 293 11.50 -18.18 -2.70
N TYR A 294 10.94 -17.96 -1.52
CA TYR A 294 11.51 -17.12 -0.45
C TYR A 294 11.32 -17.82 0.91
N ASP A 295 11.92 -17.30 1.98
CA ASP A 295 11.69 -17.81 3.33
C ASP A 295 10.46 -17.13 3.98
N PRO A 296 9.29 -17.81 4.08
CA PRO A 296 8.10 -17.21 4.67
C PRO A 296 8.18 -17.13 6.20
N THR A 297 9.24 -17.64 6.83
CA THR A 297 9.46 -17.59 8.29
C THR A 297 10.22 -16.35 8.74
N LYS A 298 10.48 -15.41 7.82
CA LYS A 298 11.14 -14.15 8.13
C LYS A 298 10.22 -12.97 7.87
N SER A 299 10.34 -11.97 8.74
CA SER A 299 9.76 -10.65 8.53
C SER A 299 10.78 -9.70 7.89
N PHE A 300 10.30 -8.61 7.30
CA PHE A 300 11.15 -7.57 6.71
C PHE A 300 10.50 -6.19 6.84
N THR A 301 11.32 -5.15 6.90
CA THR A 301 10.91 -3.82 7.41
C THR A 301 11.25 -2.66 6.49
N TYR A 302 12.02 -2.87 5.42
CA TYR A 302 12.40 -1.79 4.52
C TYR A 302 12.83 -2.31 3.15
N ILE A 303 12.98 -1.38 2.21
CA ILE A 303 13.55 -1.57 0.88
C ILE A 303 14.75 -0.63 0.75
N ASP A 304 15.89 -1.16 0.32
CA ASP A 304 17.07 -0.38 -0.06
C ASP A 304 17.27 -0.47 -1.58
N PHE A 305 17.52 0.66 -2.21
CA PHE A 305 17.85 0.76 -3.63
C PHE A 305 19.22 1.40 -3.81
N LYS A 306 20.00 0.88 -4.77
CA LYS A 306 21.27 1.46 -5.18
C LYS A 306 21.48 1.27 -6.69
N GLY A 307 21.79 2.35 -7.39
CA GLY A 307 22.23 2.31 -8.78
C GLY A 307 23.56 1.56 -8.94
N GLY A 308 23.80 1.03 -10.14
CA GLY A 308 25.07 0.43 -10.53
C GLY A 308 26.17 1.47 -10.70
N VAL A 309 27.43 1.04 -10.71
CA VAL A 309 28.59 1.95 -10.81
C VAL A 309 28.78 2.44 -12.26
N ASN A 310 28.99 3.75 -12.43
CA ASN A 310 29.20 4.38 -13.73
C ASN A 310 30.57 5.08 -13.83
N VAL A 311 31.62 4.43 -13.33
CA VAL A 311 33.02 4.88 -13.40
C VAL A 311 33.95 3.68 -13.53
N THR A 312 35.19 3.90 -13.97
CA THR A 312 36.22 2.84 -14.12
C THR A 312 37.25 2.81 -12.98
N LYS A 313 37.31 3.83 -12.12
CA LYS A 313 38.33 3.96 -11.08
C LYS A 313 37.82 3.42 -9.75
N GLU A 314 38.55 2.50 -9.15
CA GLU A 314 38.19 1.83 -7.89
C GLU A 314 37.94 2.81 -6.73
N GLU A 315 38.77 3.86 -6.62
CA GLU A 315 38.66 4.94 -5.62
C GLU A 315 37.31 5.71 -5.70
N ASP A 316 36.68 5.71 -6.87
CA ASP A 316 35.47 6.48 -7.16
C ASP A 316 34.19 5.64 -7.05
N GLN A 317 34.29 4.30 -6.91
CA GLN A 317 33.14 3.38 -6.92
C GLN A 317 32.24 3.53 -5.69
N ASN A 318 32.78 4.04 -4.58
CA ASN A 318 32.03 4.25 -3.33
C ASN A 318 31.27 5.58 -3.27
N ASN A 319 31.48 6.48 -4.24
CA ASN A 319 30.80 7.77 -4.27
C ASN A 319 29.40 7.63 -4.88
N VAL A 320 28.35 7.95 -4.12
CA VAL A 320 26.95 7.88 -4.55
C VAL A 320 26.66 8.69 -5.81
N ASN A 321 27.45 9.74 -6.08
CA ASN A 321 27.30 10.55 -7.29
C ASN A 321 27.70 9.81 -8.58
N ASN A 322 28.47 8.73 -8.46
CA ASN A 322 28.96 7.93 -9.59
C ASN A 322 28.04 6.75 -9.91
N LEU A 323 26.90 6.65 -9.25
CA LEU A 323 25.92 5.61 -9.50
C LEU A 323 24.99 6.00 -10.66
N ILE A 324 24.48 4.99 -11.36
CA ILE A 324 23.48 5.13 -12.41
C ILE A 324 22.18 5.67 -11.79
N PRO A 325 21.66 6.82 -12.28
CA PRO A 325 20.41 7.36 -11.80
C PRO A 325 19.20 6.61 -12.38
N SER A 326 18.10 6.60 -11.62
CA SER A 326 16.79 6.10 -12.01
C SER A 326 15.70 7.11 -11.67
N LYS A 327 14.62 7.12 -12.44
CA LYS A 327 13.37 7.79 -12.08
C LYS A 327 12.57 6.91 -11.12
N LEU A 328 11.99 7.49 -10.09
CA LEU A 328 11.15 6.85 -9.08
C LEU A 328 9.84 7.63 -8.94
N ASP A 329 8.72 6.98 -9.23
CA ASP A 329 7.39 7.62 -9.30
C ASP A 329 6.42 7.14 -8.21
N ASN A 330 6.53 5.90 -7.75
CA ASN A 330 5.77 5.45 -6.59
C ASN A 330 6.44 4.29 -5.84
N ILE A 331 6.02 4.14 -4.59
CA ILE A 331 6.30 2.96 -3.76
C ILE A 331 5.01 2.57 -3.05
N SER A 332 4.59 1.32 -3.19
CA SER A 332 3.47 0.76 -2.44
C SER A 332 3.81 -0.61 -1.88
N VAL A 333 3.55 -0.79 -0.59
CA VAL A 333 3.79 -2.06 0.11
C VAL A 333 2.55 -2.43 0.90
N THR A 334 2.04 -3.63 0.68
CA THR A 334 0.83 -4.14 1.33
C THR A 334 1.02 -5.60 1.72
N TYR A 335 0.58 -6.00 2.92
CA TYR A 335 0.43 -7.42 3.29
C TYR A 335 -1.04 -7.77 3.53
N TYR A 336 -1.35 -9.07 3.54
CA TYR A 336 -2.72 -9.57 3.63
C TYR A 336 -2.86 -10.52 4.82
N LYS A 337 -3.78 -10.22 5.74
CA LYS A 337 -3.97 -11.00 6.98
C LYS A 337 -5.40 -11.02 7.48
#